data_AF-A0A0Q5TQC8-F1
#
_entry.id   AF-A0A0Q5TQC8-F1
#
_cell.length_a   1.000
_cell.length_b   1.000
_cell.length_c   1.000
_cell.angle_alpha   90.00
_cell.angle_beta   90.00
_cell.angle_gamma   90.00
#
_symmetry.space_group_name_H-M   'P 1'
#
loop_
_entity.id
_entity.type
_entity.pdbx_description
1 polymer ?
#
loop_
_entity_poly.entity_id
_entity_poly.type
_entity_poly.pdbx_seq_one_letter_code
_entity_poly.pdbx_strand_id
1 'polypeptide(L)'
;MQPRSKAEVRKIRDSRAWRDRVRPAQLVRFPYCQECEVKDILTEAVEVDHKIPLEIGGEPFDESNLQSLCKRCHVIKSAEEARVRYKSHQR
;
A
#
# COMPACT_ATOMS: atom_id res chain seq x y z
N MET A 1 -17.37 1.74 -0.52
CA MET A 1 -16.03 2.29 -0.18
C MET A 1 -16.15 3.80 -0.18
N GLN A 2 -15.94 4.45 0.96
CA GLN A 2 -16.05 5.90 1.08
C GLN A 2 -14.65 6.53 1.07
N PRO A 3 -14.44 7.66 0.37
CA PRO A 3 -13.16 8.36 0.39
C PRO A 3 -12.83 8.84 1.81
N ARG A 4 -11.55 8.80 2.16
CA ARG A 4 -11.05 9.23 3.48
C ARG A 4 -10.27 10.54 3.36
N SER A 5 -10.42 11.41 4.35
CA SER A 5 -9.62 12.64 4.45
C SER A 5 -8.13 12.32 4.67
N LYS A 6 -7.26 13.28 4.33
CA LYS A 6 -5.81 13.16 4.60
C LYS A 6 -5.50 12.93 6.08
N ALA A 7 -6.28 13.54 6.98
CA ALA A 7 -6.10 13.37 8.43
C ALA A 7 -6.42 11.94 8.88
N GLU A 8 -7.50 11.34 8.35
CA GLU A 8 -7.86 9.95 8.63
C GLU A 8 -6.82 8.97 8.09
N VAL A 9 -6.35 9.18 6.86
CA VAL A 9 -5.29 8.35 6.27
C VAL A 9 -4.01 8.41 7.09
N ARG A 10 -3.59 9.60 7.52
CA ARG A 10 -2.43 9.76 8.40
C ARG A 10 -2.63 9.04 9.72
N LYS A 11 -3.81 9.17 10.35
CA LYS A 11 -4.13 8.48 11.60
C LYS A 11 -4.03 6.96 11.46
N ILE A 12 -4.44 6.40 10.33
CA ILE A 12 -4.32 4.96 10.04
C ILE A 12 -2.84 4.56 9.92
N ARG A 13 -2.06 5.27 9.10
CA ARG A 13 -0.64 4.96 8.88
C ARG A 13 0.22 5.11 10.14
N ASP A 14 -0.10 6.09 10.98
CA ASP A 14 0.63 6.34 12.25
C ASP A 14 0.14 5.44 13.41
N SER A 15 -0.97 4.72 13.21
CA SER A 15 -1.58 3.89 14.26
C SER A 15 -0.67 2.74 14.71
N ARG A 16 -0.82 2.33 15.98
CA ARG A 16 -0.18 1.12 16.51
C ARG A 16 -0.69 -0.15 15.84
N ALA A 17 -1.98 -0.18 15.46
CA ALA A 17 -2.55 -1.31 14.72
C ALA A 17 -1.78 -1.53 13.40
N TRP A 18 -1.46 -0.46 12.67
CA TRP A 18 -0.64 -0.55 11.47
C TRP A 18 0.80 -0.94 11.77
N ARG A 19 1.50 -0.14 12.59
CA ARG A 19 2.94 -0.27 12.84
C ARG A 19 3.33 -1.57 13.54
N ASP A 20 2.55 -1.98 14.54
CA ASP A 20 2.96 -3.02 15.48
C ASP A 20 2.30 -4.38 15.16
N ARG A 21 1.25 -4.40 14.31
CA ARG A 21 0.51 -5.64 14.00
C ARG A 21 0.41 -5.90 12.51
N VAL A 22 -0.27 -5.05 11.77
CA VAL A 22 -0.64 -5.32 10.37
C VAL A 22 0.58 -5.34 9.46
N ARG A 23 1.43 -4.30 9.52
CA ARG A 23 2.66 -4.21 8.70
C ARG A 23 3.62 -5.38 8.94
N PRO A 24 4.02 -5.72 10.19
CA PRO A 24 4.92 -6.85 10.41
C PRO A 24 4.29 -8.19 10.05
N ALA A 25 3.00 -8.42 10.35
CA ALA A 25 2.32 -9.68 9.99
C ALA A 25 2.30 -9.92 8.47
N GLN A 26 2.05 -8.87 7.68
CA GLN A 26 2.06 -8.95 6.23
C GLN A 26 3.45 -9.30 5.69
N LEU A 27 4.52 -8.70 6.21
CA LEU A 27 5.89 -9.01 5.78
C LEU A 27 6.34 -10.42 6.17
N VAL A 28 5.86 -10.95 7.31
CA VAL A 28 6.11 -12.35 7.68
C VAL A 28 5.40 -13.31 6.73
N ARG A 29 4.15 -13.01 6.35
CA ARG A 29 3.35 -13.87 5.47
C ARG A 29 3.80 -13.81 4.01
N PHE A 30 4.19 -12.63 3.56
CA PHE A 30 4.64 -12.35 2.19
C PHE A 30 6.00 -11.64 2.24
N PRO A 31 7.10 -12.40 2.43
CA PRO A 31 8.44 -11.83 2.62
C PRO A 31 9.07 -11.32 1.31
N TYR A 32 8.48 -11.64 0.16
CA TYR A 32 8.94 -11.20 -1.15
C TYR A 32 7.98 -10.18 -1.77
N CYS A 33 8.53 -9.35 -2.66
CA CYS A 33 7.81 -8.34 -3.40
C CYS A 33 6.84 -9.01 -4.37
N GLN A 34 5.54 -8.87 -4.12
CA GLN A 34 4.49 -9.54 -4.89
C GLN A 34 4.46 -9.09 -6.36
N GLU A 35 4.85 -7.84 -6.65
CA GLU A 35 5.00 -7.33 -8.02
C GLU A 35 6.23 -7.88 -8.77
N CYS A 36 7.25 -8.33 -8.03
CA CYS A 36 8.41 -9.01 -8.60
C CYS A 36 8.13 -10.50 -8.80
N GLU A 37 7.43 -11.14 -7.85
CA GLU A 37 7.03 -12.54 -7.95
C GLU A 37 6.18 -12.83 -9.19
N VAL A 38 5.26 -11.93 -9.56
CA VAL A 38 4.47 -12.02 -10.81
C VAL A 38 5.35 -12.05 -12.07
N LYS A 39 6.61 -11.62 -11.96
CA LYS A 39 7.60 -11.58 -13.05
C LYS A 39 8.68 -12.64 -12.87
N ASP A 40 8.46 -13.63 -12.00
CA ASP A 40 9.41 -14.69 -11.64
C ASP A 40 10.74 -14.14 -11.06
N ILE A 41 10.70 -12.96 -10.43
CA ILE A 41 11.86 -12.33 -9.78
C ILE A 41 11.67 -12.38 -8.26
N LEU A 42 12.59 -13.03 -7.55
CA LEU A 42 12.63 -12.98 -6.09
C LEU A 42 13.34 -11.72 -5.63
N THR A 43 12.63 -10.87 -4.91
CA THR A 43 13.17 -9.66 -4.28
C THR A 43 12.52 -9.49 -2.92
N GLU A 44 13.30 -9.26 -1.88
CA GLU A 44 12.78 -9.04 -0.52
C GLU A 44 11.81 -7.85 -0.48
N ALA A 45 10.68 -8.04 0.19
CA ALA A 45 9.77 -6.95 0.49
C ALA A 45 10.22 -6.23 1.76
N VAL A 46 10.25 -4.89 1.68
CA VAL A 46 10.62 -4.04 2.82
C VAL A 46 9.55 -3.01 3.15
N GLU A 47 8.54 -2.88 2.27
CA GLU A 47 7.37 -2.03 2.47
C GLU A 47 6.08 -2.85 2.36
N VAL A 48 5.06 -2.38 3.08
CA VAL A 48 3.67 -2.86 2.92
C VAL A 48 2.85 -1.69 2.45
N ASP A 49 2.06 -1.92 1.41
CA ASP A 49 1.25 -0.91 0.77
C ASP A 49 -0.19 -1.38 0.59
N HIS A 50 -1.10 -0.44 0.42
CA HIS A 50 -2.50 -0.72 0.11
C HIS A 50 -2.68 -0.87 -1.41
N LYS A 51 -3.29 -1.97 -1.87
CA LYS A 51 -3.63 -2.19 -3.30
C LYS A 51 -4.60 -1.13 -3.80
N ILE A 52 -5.66 -0.89 -3.03
CA ILE A 52 -6.59 0.22 -3.20
C ILE A 52 -6.18 1.30 -2.19
N PRO A 53 -5.80 2.52 -2.64
CA PRO A 53 -5.41 3.61 -1.76
C PRO A 53 -6.47 3.93 -0.70
N LEU A 54 -6.01 4.27 0.50
CA LEU A 54 -6.88 4.63 1.63
C LEU A 54 -7.77 5.85 1.32
N GLU A 55 -7.24 6.79 0.54
CA GLU A 55 -7.91 8.05 0.17
C GLU A 55 -9.10 7.82 -0.76
N ILE A 56 -9.11 6.72 -1.53
CA ILE A 56 -10.25 6.34 -2.39
C ILE A 56 -11.11 5.24 -1.76
N GLY A 57 -10.90 4.95 -0.47
CA GLY A 57 -11.75 4.05 0.30
C GLY A 57 -11.29 2.60 0.40
N GLY A 58 -10.02 2.29 0.10
CA GLY A 58 -9.46 0.96 0.33
C GLY A 58 -9.47 0.56 1.80
N GLU A 59 -9.75 -0.70 2.12
CA GLU A 59 -9.82 -1.16 3.51
C GLU A 59 -8.44 -1.12 4.18
N PRO A 60 -8.32 -0.55 5.40
CA PRO A 60 -7.02 -0.21 5.97
C PRO A 60 -6.25 -1.42 6.51
N PHE A 61 -6.97 -2.43 7.00
CA PHE A 61 -6.40 -3.58 7.69
C PHE A 61 -6.87 -4.92 7.10
N ASP A 62 -7.59 -4.88 5.98
CA ASP A 62 -7.98 -6.08 5.26
C ASP A 62 -6.77 -6.61 4.48
N GLU A 63 -6.33 -7.82 4.80
CA GLU A 63 -5.20 -8.50 4.16
C GLU A 63 -5.34 -8.59 2.64
N SER A 64 -6.58 -8.70 2.13
CA SER A 64 -6.83 -8.75 0.68
C SER A 64 -6.42 -7.44 0.00
N ASN A 65 -6.47 -6.31 0.72
CA ASN A 65 -6.06 -5.00 0.25
C ASN A 65 -4.59 -4.66 0.55
N LEU A 66 -3.83 -5.56 1.17
CA LEU A 66 -2.40 -5.34 1.43
C LEU A 66 -1.53 -6.04 0.39
N GLN A 67 -0.38 -5.44 0.13
CA GLN A 67 0.68 -6.03 -0.68
C GLN A 67 2.06 -5.72 -0.12
N SER A 68 2.94 -6.72 -0.17
CA SER A 68 4.35 -6.61 0.18
C SER A 68 5.16 -6.19 -1.04
N LEU A 69 5.95 -5.12 -0.92
CA LEU A 69 6.70 -4.52 -2.03
C LEU A 69 8.16 -4.27 -1.68
N CYS A 70 9.04 -4.39 -2.68
CA CYS A 70 10.37 -3.83 -2.63
C CYS A 70 10.30 -2.31 -2.82
N LYS A 71 11.36 -1.57 -2.44
CA LYS A 71 11.40 -0.10 -2.55
C LYS A 71 11.11 0.38 -3.97
N ARG A 72 11.65 -0.30 -4.99
CA ARG A 72 11.47 0.06 -6.40
C ARG A 72 10.00 0.00 -6.82
N CYS A 73 9.33 -1.12 -6.56
CA CYS A 73 7.92 -1.28 -6.94
C CYS A 73 7.02 -0.32 -6.16
N HIS A 74 7.31 -0.09 -4.87
CA HIS A 74 6.55 0.89 -4.06
C HIS A 74 6.65 2.32 -4.61
N VAL A 75 7.85 2.75 -5.03
CA VAL A 75 8.05 4.08 -5.64
C VAL A 75 7.30 4.20 -6.98
N ILE A 76 7.34 3.15 -7.81
CA ILE A 76 6.62 3.13 -9.09
C ILE A 76 5.11 3.29 -8.86
N LYS A 77 4.54 2.49 -7.95
CA LYS A 77 3.12 2.59 -7.58
C LYS A 77 2.75 3.97 -7.06
N SER A 78 3.55 4.52 -6.15
CA SER A 78 3.32 5.88 -5.60
C SER A 78 3.28 6.94 -6.70
N ALA A 79 4.17 6.85 -7.70
CA ALA A 79 4.22 7.77 -8.82
C ALA A 79 3.00 7.64 -9.74
N GLU A 80 2.54 6.41 -10.00
CA GLU A 80 1.34 6.13 -10.78
C GLU A 80 0.08 6.69 -10.10
N GLU A 81 -0.05 6.50 -8.78
CA GLU A 81 -1.15 7.06 -8.00
C GLU A 81 -1.16 8.58 -8.02
N ALA A 82 0.01 9.21 -7.88
CA ALA A 82 0.13 10.67 -7.99
C ALA A 82 -0.32 11.16 -9.38
N ARG A 83 0.05 10.44 -10.45
CA ARG A 83 -0.37 10.75 -11.83
C ARG A 83 -1.88 10.61 -12.01
N VAL A 84 -2.50 9.58 -11.44
CA VAL A 84 -3.97 9.38 -11.49
C VAL A 84 -4.68 10.51 -10.75
N ARG A 85 -4.23 10.86 -9.55
CA ARG A 85 -4.76 11.98 -8.77
C ARG A 85 -4.71 13.30 -9.53
N TYR A 86 -3.54 13.62 -10.10
CA TYR A 86 -3.38 14.83 -10.90
C TYR A 86 -4.40 14.91 -12.04
N LYS A 87 -4.58 13.82 -12.79
CA LYS A 87 -5.57 13.76 -13.87
C LYS A 87 -7.01 13.93 -13.40
N SER A 88 -7.36 13.41 -12.21
CA SER A 88 -8.70 13.57 -11.65
C SER A 88 -9.03 15.01 -11.26
N HIS A 89 -8.03 15.84 -10.97
CA HIS A 89 -8.20 17.26 -10.63
C HIS A 89 -8.27 18.21 -11.83
N GLN A 90 -8.00 17.71 -13.05
CA GLN A 90 -8.06 18.49 -14.29
C GLN A 90 -9.37 18.31 -15.07
N ARG A 91 -10.31 17.54 -14.52
CA ARG A 91 -11.63 17.30 -15.11
C ARG A 91 -12.70 18.17 -14.46
#